data_AF-A0A975TAP9-F1
#
_entry.id   AF-A0A975TAP9-F1
#
_cell.length_a   1.000
_cell.length_b   1.000
_cell.length_c   1.000
_cell.angle_alpha   90.00
_cell.angle_beta   90.00
_cell.angle_gamma   90.00
#
_symmetry.space_group_name_H-M   'P 1'
#
loop_
_entity.id
_entity.type
_entity.pdbx_description
1 polymer ?
#
loop_
_entity_poly.entity_id
_entity_poly.type
_entity_poly.pdbx_seq_one_letter_code
_entity_poly.pdbx_strand_id
1 'polypeptide(L)' 'MNYINNISTPTPTITSLKDRDWEALTALFDRDDGDEIEADITSKLLFLIPEPCWEDNPFEFLREYL' A
#
# COMPACT_ATOMS: atom_id res chain seq x y z
N MET A 1 -28.68 -24.37 16.05
CA MET A 1 -28.49 -23.68 14.77
C MET A 1 -27.08 -23.99 14.30
N ASN A 2 -26.95 -24.78 13.22
CA ASN A 2 -25.67 -25.16 12.63
C ASN A 2 -25.23 -24.05 11.68
N TYR A 3 -24.21 -23.29 12.06
CA TYR A 3 -23.57 -22.35 11.15
C TYR A 3 -22.60 -23.11 10.27
N ILE A 4 -22.89 -23.08 8.98
CA ILE A 4 -22.25 -23.80 7.91
C ILE A 4 -20.79 -23.35 7.76
N ASN A 5 -19.93 -24.35 7.58
CA ASN A 5 -18.48 -24.32 7.50
C ASN A 5 -17.88 -23.12 6.75
N ASN A 6 -16.92 -22.52 7.42
CA ASN A 6 -15.96 -21.54 6.96
C ASN A 6 -15.22 -22.10 5.73
N ILE A 7 -15.52 -21.58 4.54
CA ILE A 7 -14.72 -21.87 3.34
C ILE A 7 -13.43 -21.06 3.48
N SER A 8 -12.43 -21.68 4.13
CA SER A 8 -11.06 -21.17 4.12
C SER A 8 -10.52 -21.37 2.71
N THR A 9 -10.62 -20.34 1.87
CA THR A 9 -9.86 -20.29 0.62
C THR A 9 -8.38 -20.36 0.99
N PRO A 10 -7.60 -21.33 0.48
CA PRO A 10 -6.16 -21.33 0.69
C PRO A 10 -5.62 -19.99 0.18
N THR A 11 -5.13 -19.16 1.09
CA THR A 11 -4.31 -18.03 0.69
C THR A 11 -3.14 -18.63 -0.09
N PRO A 12 -2.85 -18.14 -1.31
CA PRO A 12 -1.68 -18.63 -2.03
C PRO A 12 -0.49 -18.46 -1.10
N THR A 13 0.16 -19.58 -0.77
CA THR A 13 1.42 -19.58 -0.04
C THR A 13 2.31 -18.56 -0.72
N ILE A 14 2.93 -17.67 0.05
CA ILE A 14 3.86 -16.67 -0.46
C ILE A 14 5.01 -17.45 -1.12
N THR A 15 4.87 -17.71 -2.41
CA THR A 15 5.90 -18.37 -3.20
C THR A 15 7.02 -17.37 -3.35
N SER A 16 8.26 -17.85 -3.20
CA SER A 16 9.44 -17.03 -3.49
C SER A 16 9.29 -16.40 -4.88
N LEU A 17 9.60 -15.11 -4.97
CA LEU A 17 9.56 -14.36 -6.23
C LEU A 17 10.44 -15.08 -7.26
N LYS A 18 9.89 -15.32 -8.45
CA LYS A 18 10.64 -15.91 -9.55
C LYS A 18 11.38 -14.80 -10.31
N ASP A 19 12.37 -15.18 -11.13
CA ASP A 19 13.16 -14.23 -11.91
C ASP A 19 12.30 -13.24 -12.72
N ARG A 20 11.21 -13.72 -13.32
CA ARG A 20 10.22 -12.89 -14.02
C ARG A 20 9.60 -11.82 -13.13
N ASP A 21 9.27 -12.19 -11.88
CA ASP A 21 8.67 -11.25 -10.94
C ASP A 21 9.71 -10.20 -10.52
N TRP A 22 10.99 -10.58 -10.45
CA TRP A 22 12.09 -9.65 -10.18
C TRP A 22 12.36 -8.68 -11.32
N GLU A 23 12.29 -9.14 -12.57
CA GLU A 23 12.39 -8.30 -13.76
C GLU A 23 11.23 -7.28 -13.82
N ALA A 24 10.01 -7.73 -13.54
CA ALA A 24 8.84 -6.85 -13.47
C ALA A 24 8.97 -5.81 -12.35
N LEU A 25 9.45 -6.20 -11.17
CA LEU A 25 9.70 -5.25 -10.07
C LEU A 25 10.80 -4.26 -10.45
N THR A 26 11.88 -4.72 -11.07
CA THR A 26 12.96 -3.84 -11.54
C THR A 26 12.41 -2.82 -12.53
N ALA A 27 11.66 -3.25 -13.55
CA ALA A 27 11.05 -2.32 -14.50
C ALA A 27 10.03 -1.35 -13.86
N LEU A 28 9.35 -1.78 -12.78
CA LEU A 28 8.40 -0.93 -12.05
C LEU A 28 9.10 0.14 -11.22
N PHE A 29 10.28 -0.16 -10.66
CA PHE A 29 11.05 0.73 -9.78
C PHE A 29 12.19 1.47 -10.49
N ASP A 30 12.60 1.04 -11.67
CA ASP A 30 13.56 1.71 -12.56
C ASP A 30 12.85 2.81 -13.37
N ARG A 31 12.23 3.73 -12.64
CA ARG A 31 11.45 4.83 -13.18
C ARG A 31 12.21 6.14 -12.95
N ASP A 32 12.61 6.77 -14.04
CA ASP A 32 13.28 8.08 -14.01
C ASP A 32 12.29 9.24 -13.75
N ASP A 33 10.98 8.99 -13.83
CA ASP A 33 9.93 10.00 -13.69
C ASP A 33 9.41 10.18 -12.26
N GLY A 34 10.08 9.60 -11.26
CA GLY A 34 9.70 9.68 -9.85
C GLY A 34 9.56 11.12 -9.34
N ASP A 35 10.56 11.97 -9.64
CA ASP A 35 10.59 13.37 -9.21
C ASP A 35 9.44 14.18 -9.84
N GLU A 36 9.09 13.90 -11.11
CA GLU A 36 7.98 14.57 -11.80
C GLU A 36 6.63 14.19 -11.21
N ILE A 37 6.46 12.91 -10.87
CA ILE A 37 5.26 12.40 -10.20
C ILE A 37 5.12 13.01 -8.81
N GLU A 38 6.21 13.07 -8.03
CA GLU A 38 6.22 13.70 -6.71
C GLU A 38 5.82 15.18 -6.80
N ALA A 39 6.39 15.91 -7.76
CA ALA A 39 6.07 17.31 -7.99
C ALA A 39 4.60 17.51 -8.38
N ASP A 40 4.06 16.67 -9.28
CA ASP A 40 2.65 16.75 -9.69
C ASP A 40 1.71 16.45 -8.51
N ILE A 41 1.95 15.38 -7.76
CA ILE A 41 1.17 15.02 -6.56
C ILE A 41 1.20 16.18 -5.56
N THR A 42 2.39 16.68 -5.22
CA THR A 42 2.57 17.78 -4.26
C THR A 42 1.79 19.02 -4.70
N SER A 43 1.86 19.36 -6.00
CA SER A 43 1.11 20.50 -6.54
C SER A 43 -0.40 20.35 -6.34
N LYS A 44 -0.95 19.14 -6.48
CA LYS A 44 -2.38 18.87 -6.29
C LYS A 44 -2.79 18.86 -4.83
N LEU A 45 -1.95 18.29 -3.95
CA LEU A 45 -2.21 18.22 -2.51
C LEU A 45 -2.32 19.62 -1.89
N LEU A 46 -1.57 20.61 -2.39
CA LEU A 46 -1.67 22.01 -1.94
C LEU A 46 -3.06 22.64 -2.16
N PHE A 47 -3.89 22.07 -3.04
CA PHE A 47 -5.26 22.54 -3.28
C PHE A 47 -6.32 21.85 -2.40
N LEU A 48 -5.95 20.87 -1.56
CA LEU A 48 -6.87 20.25 -0.62
C LEU A 48 -7.09 21.17 0.58
N ILE A 49 -8.30 21.71 0.69
CA ILE A 49 -8.74 22.54 1.82
C ILE A 49 -10.03 21.94 2.41
N PRO A 50 -10.08 21.64 3.72
CA PRO A 50 -9.00 21.80 4.69
C PRO A 50 -7.83 20.85 4.42
N GLU A 51 -6.65 21.20 4.93
CA GLU A 51 -5.48 20.34 4.85
C GLU A 51 -5.79 18.98 5.48
N PRO A 52 -5.54 17.86 4.77
CA PRO A 52 -5.77 16.54 5.35
C PRO A 52 -4.79 16.26 6.50
N CYS A 53 -5.20 15.44 7.45
CA CYS A 53 -4.43 15.09 8.64
C CYS A 53 -3.32 14.06 8.35
N TRP A 54 -2.40 14.36 7.43
CA TRP A 54 -1.34 13.45 6.96
C TRP A 54 -0.36 13.05 8.06
N GLU A 55 -0.08 13.97 8.99
CA GLU A 55 0.87 13.79 10.09
C GLU A 55 0.25 13.08 11.30
N ASP A 56 -1.09 13.00 11.36
CA ASP A 56 -1.78 12.29 12.43
C ASP A 56 -1.70 10.80 12.14
N ASN A 57 -0.97 10.05 12.97
CA ASN A 57 -0.94 8.60 12.84
C ASN A 57 -2.33 8.02 13.16
N PRO A 58 -3.08 7.51 12.16
CA PRO A 58 -4.44 7.03 12.40
C PRO A 58 -4.47 5.78 13.29
N PHE A 59 -3.32 5.16 13.54
CA PHE A 59 -3.13 3.97 14.35
C PHE A 59 -2.52 4.27 15.72
N GLU A 60 -2.40 5.53 16.13
CA GLU A 60 -1.86 5.87 17.46
C GLU A 60 -2.64 5.16 18.59
N PHE A 61 -3.95 4.98 18.41
CA PHE A 61 -4.81 4.21 19.32
C PHE A 61 -4.40 2.73 19.46
N LEU A 62 -3.79 2.12 18.44
CA LEU A 62 -3.37 0.71 18.47
C LEU A 62 -2.19 0.47 19.41
N ARG A 63 -1.46 1.53 19.80
CA ARG A 63 -0.33 1.43 20.72
C ARG A 63 -0.75 1.00 22.13
N GLU A 64 -2.03 1.08 22.47
CA GLU A 64 -2.57 0.60 23.75
C GLU A 64 -2.90 -0.91 23.73
N TYR A 65 -2.92 -1.54 22.54
CA TYR A 65 -3.35 -2.93 22.33
C TYR A 65 -2.21 -3.88 21.91
N LEU A 66 -1.01 -3.35 21.63
CA LEU A 66 0.22 -4.08 21.26
C LEU A 66 1.27 -3.99 22.36
#